data_AF-A0A0M9E201-F1
#
_entry.id   AF-A0A0M9E201-F1
#
_cell.length_a   1.000
_cell.length_b   1.000
_cell.length_c   1.000
_cell.angle_alpha   90.00
_cell.angle_beta   90.00
_cell.angle_gamma   90.00
#
_symmetry.space_group_name_H-M   'P 1'
#
loop_
_entity.id
_entity.type
_entity.pdbx_description
1 polymer ?
#
loop_
_entity_poly.entity_id
_entity_poly.type
_entity_poly.pdbx_seq_one_letter_code
_entity_poly.pdbx_strand_id
1 'polypeptide(L)'
;MQALVKNISDRDTFNFFTDEGLLPNYAFPEAGVMLNSLIHRKKEKVQEGGSAYETWNYEYERPAASAIQELAPANNFYAEGRKVRIDQVDMTVSEIETWRFCNNCSHKELVGKEKERNNCISIWI
;
A
#
# COMPACT_ATOMS: atom_id res chain seq x y z
N MET A 1 26.97 -2.93 -15.96
CA MET A 1 25.65 -3.52 -16.28
C MET A 1 25.31 -4.77 -15.47
N GLN A 2 26.26 -5.62 -15.05
CA GLN A 2 25.95 -6.82 -14.25
C GLN A 2 25.57 -6.54 -12.78
N ALA A 3 26.08 -5.45 -12.18
CA ALA A 3 25.80 -5.11 -10.78
C ALA A 3 24.35 -4.65 -10.52
N LEU A 4 23.68 -4.09 -11.54
CA LEU A 4 22.32 -3.57 -11.42
C LEU A 4 21.28 -4.70 -11.50
N VAL A 5 21.52 -5.68 -12.38
CA VAL A 5 20.73 -6.93 -12.43
C VAL A 5 20.90 -7.73 -11.14
N LYS A 6 22.12 -7.82 -10.61
CA LYS A 6 22.38 -8.53 -9.34
C LYS A 6 21.70 -7.86 -8.14
N ASN A 7 21.60 -6.52 -8.11
CA ASN A 7 20.87 -5.77 -7.07
C ASN A 7 19.34 -5.94 -7.15
N ILE A 8 18.79 -6.23 -8.33
CA ILE A 8 17.37 -6.50 -8.51
C ILE A 8 17.05 -7.94 -8.09
N SER A 9 17.90 -8.90 -8.46
CA SER A 9 17.67 -10.33 -8.14
C SER A 9 17.89 -10.71 -6.68
N ASP A 10 18.75 -9.99 -5.93
CA ASP A 10 19.06 -10.33 -4.54
C ASP A 10 18.01 -9.78 -3.55
N ARG A 11 17.25 -8.74 -3.94
CA ARG A 11 16.20 -8.16 -3.09
C ARG A 11 14.94 -9.01 -3.00
N ASP A 12 14.56 -9.67 -4.10
CA ASP A 12 13.30 -10.42 -4.15
C ASP A 12 13.27 -11.63 -3.21
N THR A 13 14.39 -12.34 -3.05
CA THR A 13 14.44 -13.55 -2.20
C THR A 13 14.39 -13.22 -0.72
N PHE A 14 15.09 -12.17 -0.27
CA PHE A 14 15.04 -11.74 1.13
C PHE A 14 13.71 -11.08 1.47
N ASN A 15 13.13 -10.28 0.57
CA ASN A 15 11.78 -9.73 0.74
C ASN A 15 10.76 -10.86 0.87
N PHE A 16 10.80 -11.85 -0.03
CA PHE A 16 9.91 -13.02 0.02
C PHE A 16 9.98 -13.76 1.36
N PHE A 17 11.18 -14.06 1.88
CA PHE A 17 11.31 -14.73 3.17
C PHE A 17 10.88 -13.87 4.36
N THR A 18 10.90 -12.54 4.21
CA THR A 18 10.44 -11.62 5.24
C THR A 18 8.91 -11.51 5.22
N ASP A 19 8.29 -11.44 4.04
CA ASP A 19 6.83 -11.39 3.85
C ASP A 19 6.13 -12.70 4.27
N GLU A 20 6.79 -13.83 4.03
CA GLU A 20 6.36 -15.17 4.48
C GLU A 20 6.67 -15.44 5.97
N GLY A 21 7.32 -14.50 6.67
CA GLY A 21 7.60 -14.60 8.11
C GLY A 21 8.67 -15.62 8.49
N LEU A 22 9.50 -16.06 7.53
CA LEU A 22 10.63 -16.97 7.74
C LEU A 22 11.85 -16.24 8.32
N LEU A 23 11.99 -14.94 8.02
CA LEU A 23 12.99 -14.06 8.62
C LEU A 23 12.30 -12.92 9.36
N PRO A 24 12.74 -12.57 10.57
CA PRO A 24 12.18 -11.44 11.28
C PRO A 24 12.60 -10.13 10.59
N ASN A 25 11.62 -9.31 10.23
CA ASN A 25 11.83 -8.03 9.57
C ASN A 25 12.44 -7.01 10.55
N TYR A 26 13.76 -6.85 10.51
CA TYR A 26 14.45 -5.91 11.40
C TYR A 26 15.03 -4.67 10.71
N ALA A 27 15.02 -4.54 9.38
CA ALA A 27 15.68 -3.40 8.71
C ALA A 27 15.42 -3.22 7.19
N PHE A 28 14.21 -3.43 6.66
CA PHE A 28 13.92 -3.01 5.27
C PHE A 28 12.86 -1.90 5.25
N PRO A 29 13.05 -0.80 4.51
CA PRO A 29 11.97 0.14 4.27
C PRO A 29 10.85 -0.63 3.56
N GLU A 30 9.73 -0.82 4.24
CA GLU A 30 8.50 -1.36 3.66
C GLU A 30 8.19 -0.61 2.36
N ALA A 31 7.62 -1.29 1.37
CA ALA A 31 7.20 -0.65 0.13
C ALA A 31 6.33 0.57 0.47
N GLY A 32 6.76 1.75 0.04
CA GLY A 32 6.06 3.00 0.29
C GLY A 32 4.68 2.98 -0.38
N VAL A 33 3.68 3.48 0.33
CA VAL A 33 2.36 3.76 -0.24
C VAL A 33 2.40 5.13 -0.89
N MET A 34 2.00 5.17 -2.16
CA MET A 34 1.95 6.39 -2.96
C MET A 34 0.56 7.02 -2.85
N LEU A 35 0.50 8.28 -2.43
CA LEU A 35 -0.71 9.10 -2.47
C LEU A 35 -0.65 10.08 -3.65
N ASN A 36 -1.59 9.93 -4.58
CA ASN A 36 -1.83 10.90 -5.65
C ASN A 36 -2.92 11.89 -5.22
N SER A 37 -2.54 13.15 -5.00
CA SER A 37 -3.45 14.23 -4.62
C SER A 37 -3.75 15.14 -5.82
N LEU A 38 -5.02 15.18 -6.23
CA LEU A 38 -5.53 16.04 -7.30
C LEU A 38 -6.26 17.24 -6.67
N ILE A 39 -5.64 18.42 -6.71
CA ILE A 39 -6.23 19.63 -6.14
C ILE A 39 -6.87 20.43 -7.26
N HIS A 40 -8.19 20.55 -7.23
CA HIS A 40 -8.96 21.38 -8.14
C HIS A 40 -9.36 22.70 -7.45
N ARG A 41 -8.88 23.84 -7.98
CA ARG A 41 -9.32 25.17 -7.54
C ARG A 41 -10.14 25.83 -8.64
N LYS A 42 -11.35 26.26 -8.30
CA LYS A 42 -12.21 27.06 -9.17
C LYS A 42 -11.68 28.50 -9.25
N LYS A 43 -11.49 29.03 -10.45
CA LYS A 43 -11.14 30.45 -10.66
C LYS A 43 -12.37 31.34 -10.50
N GLU A 44 -12.26 32.44 -9.77
CA GLU A 44 -13.36 33.42 -9.58
C GLU A 44 -13.65 34.24 -10.84
N LYS A 45 -12.69 34.40 -11.75
CA LYS A 45 -12.89 35.05 -13.05
C LYS A 45 -12.51 34.08 -14.17
N VAL A 46 -13.52 33.59 -14.88
CA VAL A 46 -13.37 32.80 -16.10
C VAL A 46 -13.18 33.79 -17.25
N GLN A 47 -12.01 33.77 -17.90
CA GLN A 47 -11.82 34.48 -19.16
C GLN A 47 -12.50 33.68 -20.28
N GLU A 48 -13.16 34.35 -21.23
CA GLU A 48 -13.83 33.71 -22.38
C GLU A 48 -12.86 32.75 -23.09
N GLY A 49 -13.19 31.45 -23.06
CA GLY A 49 -12.41 30.38 -23.71
C GLY A 49 -11.41 29.62 -22.83
N GLY A 50 -11.23 29.98 -21.55
CA GLY A 50 -10.31 29.29 -20.62
C GLY A 50 -10.99 28.29 -19.67
N SER A 51 -10.25 27.27 -19.18
CA SER A 51 -10.80 26.34 -18.18
C SER A 51 -11.11 27.06 -16.86
N ALA A 52 -12.30 26.81 -16.32
CA ALA A 52 -12.76 27.41 -15.06
C ALA A 52 -12.04 26.84 -13.81
N TYR A 53 -11.18 25.84 -13.99
CA TYR A 53 -10.51 25.09 -12.93
C TYR A 53 -9.00 25.02 -13.21
N GLU A 54 -8.21 25.35 -12.20
CA GLU A 54 -6.79 25.00 -12.11
C GLU A 54 -6.65 23.68 -11.36
N THR A 55 -5.88 22.75 -11.94
CA THR A 55 -5.61 21.43 -11.36
C THR A 55 -4.11 21.33 -11.07
N TRP A 56 -3.76 20.92 -9.85
CA TRP A 56 -2.38 20.55 -9.50
C TRP A 56 -2.35 19.10 -9.03
N ASN A 57 -1.34 18.37 -9.49
CA ASN A 57 -1.09 16.98 -9.11
C ASN A 57 0.12 16.95 -8.17
N TYR A 58 -0.04 16.33 -7.00
CA TYR A 58 1.04 16.10 -6.05
C TYR A 58 1.11 14.61 -5.73
N GLU A 59 2.32 14.10 -5.63
CA GLU A 59 2.60 12.70 -5.33
C GLU A 59 3.41 12.61 -4.05
N TYR A 60 2.91 11.86 -3.07
CA TYR A 60 3.53 11.70 -1.75
C TYR A 60 3.83 10.24 -1.46
N GLU A 61 5.06 9.93 -1.06
CA GLU A 61 5.45 8.60 -0.58
C GLU A 61 5.38 8.56 0.95
N ARG A 62 4.75 7.51 1.49
CA ARG A 62 4.66 7.24 2.93
C ARG A 62 5.00 5.78 3.24
N PRO A 63 5.71 5.48 4.34
CA PRO A 63 5.90 4.10 4.78
C PRO A 63 4.56 3.39 5.00
N ALA A 64 4.47 2.10 4.65
CA ALA A 64 3.21 1.35 4.70
C ALA A 64 2.56 1.36 6.09
N ALA A 65 3.34 1.17 7.16
CA ALA A 65 2.85 1.23 8.53
C ALA A 65 2.10 2.54 8.88
N SER A 66 2.62 3.70 8.46
CA SER A 66 1.98 5.00 8.69
C SER A 66 0.83 5.25 7.71
N ALA A 67 0.98 4.82 6.46
CA ALA A 67 0.00 5.02 5.40
C ALA A 67 -1.34 4.36 5.70
N ILE A 68 -1.36 3.18 6.36
CA ILE A 68 -2.61 2.51 6.75
C ILE A 68 -3.48 3.42 7.62
N GLN A 69 -2.87 4.21 8.51
CA GLN A 69 -3.59 5.12 9.39
C GLN A 69 -3.84 6.47 8.72
N GLU A 70 -2.84 7.04 8.04
CA GLU A 70 -2.95 8.41 7.51
C GLU A 70 -3.74 8.50 6.21
N LEU A 71 -3.66 7.46 5.37
CA LEU A 71 -4.23 7.41 4.03
C LEU A 71 -5.51 6.56 3.96
N ALA A 72 -6.09 6.20 5.12
CA ALA A 72 -7.36 5.50 5.15
C ALA A 72 -8.50 6.37 4.58
N PRO A 73 -9.55 5.77 3.99
CA PRO A 73 -10.72 6.49 3.53
C PRO A 73 -11.29 7.42 4.62
N ALA A 74 -11.65 8.64 4.25
CA ALA A 74 -12.19 9.69 5.13
C ALA A 74 -11.22 10.25 6.20
N ASN A 75 -9.95 9.82 6.23
CA ASN A 75 -8.96 10.44 7.10
C ASN A 75 -8.43 11.77 6.53
N ASN A 76 -7.79 12.54 7.40
CA ASN A 76 -7.14 13.80 7.06
C ASN A 76 -5.64 13.60 7.07
N PHE A 77 -5.02 13.71 5.91
CA PHE A 77 -3.58 13.67 5.70
C PHE A 77 -2.99 15.09 5.76
N TYR A 78 -1.86 15.24 6.46
CA TYR A 78 -1.16 16.52 6.57
C TYR A 78 0.21 16.42 5.90
N ALA A 79 0.43 17.23 4.87
CA ALA A 79 1.71 17.31 4.17
C ALA A 79 1.96 18.73 3.64
N GLU A 80 3.21 19.20 3.71
CA GLU A 80 3.64 20.49 3.16
C GLU A 80 2.77 21.69 3.60
N GLY A 81 2.29 21.67 4.86
CA GLY A 81 1.41 22.71 5.40
C GLY A 81 -0.02 22.67 4.88
N ARG A 82 -0.42 21.61 4.17
CA ARG A 82 -1.77 21.38 3.65
C ARG A 82 -2.45 20.25 4.40
N LYS A 83 -3.77 20.41 4.59
CA LYS A 83 -4.67 19.36 5.06
C LYS A 83 -5.45 18.84 3.87
N VAL A 84 -5.25 17.56 3.55
CA VAL A 84 -5.94 16.86 2.46
C VAL A 84 -6.85 15.81 3.06
N ARG A 85 -8.10 15.75 2.60
CA ARG A 85 -9.02 14.68 2.97
C ARG A 85 -8.87 13.55 1.95
N ILE A 86 -8.79 12.32 2.43
CA ILE A 86 -8.74 11.14 1.57
C ILE A 86 -10.17 10.78 1.14
N ASP A 87 -10.45 10.97 -0.15
CA ASP A 87 -11.80 10.76 -0.72
C ASP A 87 -11.98 9.37 -1.32
N GLN A 88 -10.93 8.78 -1.88
CA GLN A 88 -11.01 7.49 -2.55
C GLN A 88 -9.71 6.69 -2.39
N VAL A 89 -9.85 5.37 -2.27
CA VAL A 89 -8.76 4.40 -2.41
C VAL A 89 -9.00 3.62 -3.69
N ASP A 90 -7.97 3.48 -4.51
CA ASP A 90 -8.04 2.70 -5.73
C ASP A 90 -7.96 1.20 -5.42
N MET A 91 -9.07 0.50 -5.60
CA MET A 91 -9.18 -0.94 -5.39
C MET A 91 -8.81 -1.76 -6.65
N THR A 92 -8.46 -1.10 -7.76
CA THR A 92 -8.12 -1.78 -9.02
C THR A 92 -6.65 -2.19 -9.13
N VAL A 93 -5.82 -1.69 -8.22
CA VAL A 93 -4.36 -1.98 -8.17
C VAL A 93 -4.09 -3.47 -7.92
N SER A 94 -5.01 -4.17 -7.24
CA SER A 94 -4.89 -5.59 -6.90
C SER A 94 -6.26 -6.25 -6.80
N GLU A 95 -6.33 -7.56 -7.05
CA GLU A 95 -7.56 -8.33 -6.84
C GLU A 95 -7.94 -8.37 -5.35
N ILE A 96 -9.24 -8.36 -5.05
CA ILE A 96 -9.73 -8.47 -3.68
C ILE A 96 -9.53 -9.92 -3.22
N GLU A 97 -8.63 -10.11 -2.27
CA GLU A 97 -8.33 -11.41 -1.69
C GLU A 97 -9.09 -11.60 -0.37
N THR A 98 -9.67 -12.79 -0.18
CA THR A 98 -10.26 -13.16 1.12
C THR A 98 -9.26 -14.02 1.87
N TRP A 99 -8.91 -13.61 3.08
CA TRP A 99 -7.95 -14.29 3.95
C TRP A 99 -8.64 -14.88 5.18
N ARG A 100 -8.22 -16.09 5.58
CA ARG A 100 -8.56 -16.70 6.87
C ARG A 100 -7.34 -16.64 7.78
N PHE A 101 -7.57 -16.33 9.04
CA PHE A 101 -6.54 -16.27 10.09
C PHE A 101 -6.84 -17.33 11.15
N CYS A 102 -5.86 -18.16 11.53
CA CYS A 102 -5.98 -19.03 12.71
C CYS A 102 -5.88 -18.14 13.96
N ASN A 103 -6.78 -18.32 14.92
CA ASN A 103 -6.75 -17.58 16.20
C ASN A 103 -5.74 -18.15 17.21
N ASN A 104 -5.24 -19.37 16.94
CA ASN A 104 -4.32 -20.09 17.83
C ASN A 104 -2.87 -20.09 17.33
N CYS A 105 -2.64 -19.84 16.04
CA CYS A 105 -1.31 -19.65 15.47
C CYS A 105 -1.34 -18.55 14.43
N SER A 106 -0.22 -17.87 14.17
CA SER A 106 -0.10 -16.78 13.19
C SER A 106 -0.23 -17.23 11.72
N HIS A 107 -0.84 -18.40 11.47
CA HIS A 107 -1.08 -18.91 10.14
C HIS A 107 -2.23 -18.16 9.47
N LYS A 108 -2.02 -17.80 8.19
CA LYS A 108 -2.95 -17.11 7.32
C LYS A 108 -3.06 -17.88 6.01
N GLU A 109 -4.28 -18.07 5.50
CA GLU A 109 -4.52 -18.76 4.23
C GLU A 109 -5.47 -17.97 3.32
N LEU A 110 -5.21 -18.03 2.01
CA LEU A 110 -6.08 -17.47 0.97
C LEU A 110 -7.26 -18.40 0.71
N VAL A 111 -8.48 -17.88 0.86
CA VAL A 111 -9.72 -18.64 0.63
C VAL A 111 -9.84 -19.02 -0.84
N GLY A 112 -10.06 -20.31 -1.11
CA GLY A 112 -10.29 -20.84 -2.45
C GLY A 112 -9.05 -21.35 -3.20
N LYS A 113 -7.84 -21.09 -2.67
CA LYS A 113 -6.58 -21.60 -3.26
C LYS A 113 -6.20 -22.98 -2.73
N GLU A 114 -6.49 -23.26 -1.46
CA GLU A 114 -6.16 -24.52 -0.79
C GLU A 114 -7.40 -25.27 -0.29
N LYS A 115 -7.28 -26.59 -0.12
CA LYS A 115 -8.36 -27.41 0.46
C LYS A 115 -8.62 -26.97 1.90
N GLU A 116 -9.89 -26.84 2.27
CA GLU A 116 -10.27 -26.46 3.62
C GLU A 116 -9.66 -27.43 4.66
N ARG A 117 -8.88 -26.88 5.59
CA ARG A 117 -8.28 -27.62 6.70
C ARG A 117 -8.88 -27.13 8.01
N ASN A 118 -9.50 -28.04 8.75
CA ASN A 118 -10.12 -27.74 10.04
C ASN A 118 -9.14 -27.75 11.22
N ASN A 119 -7.88 -28.13 10.98
CA ASN A 119 -6.83 -28.15 11.99
C ASN A 119 -5.68 -27.23 11.56
N CYS A 120 -5.17 -26.43 12.51
CA CYS A 120 -3.96 -25.63 12.27
C CYS A 120 -2.76 -26.58 12.09
N ILE A 121 -1.85 -26.23 11.19
CA ILE A 121 -0.66 -27.05 10.88
C ILE A 121 0.17 -27.22 12.17
N SER A 122 0.31 -28.47 12.61
CA SER A 122 1.27 -28.82 13.65
C SER A 122 2.66 -28.79 13.03
N ILE A 123 3.31 -27.63 13.03
CA ILE A 123 4.76 -27.55 12.86
C ILE A 123 5.37 -28.14 14.12
N TRP A 124 5.81 -29.40 14.03
CA TRP A 124 6.70 -30.00 15.01
C TRP A 124 8.08 -29.41 14.79
N ILE A 125 8.51 -28.54 15.70
CA ILE A 125 9.93 -28.35 15.99
C ILE A 125 10.30 -29.38 17.05
#